data_AF-A0ABD5QK45-F1
#
_entry.id   AF-A0ABD5QK45-F1
#
_cell.length_a   1.000
_cell.length_b   1.000
_cell.length_c   1.000
_cell.angle_alpha   90.00
_cell.angle_beta   90.00
_cell.angle_gamma   90.00
#
_symmetry.space_group_name_H-M   'P 1'
#
loop_
_entity.id
_entity.type
_entity.pdbx_description
1 polymer ?
#
loop_
_entity_poly.entity_id
_entity_poly.type
_entity_poly.pdbx_seq_one_letter_code
_entity_poly.pdbx_strand_id
1 'polypeptide(L)'
;MRDDDPPRGDGETDGASNWPDRASLAVVRRVADREGASALSLPALNGTVDPDALDDLLDGRAGADGESPPDTGAESAAGTTPERTAWPAVTTSYDGRTVRVDPDGVTLSPDEPDWDHVSRIDARTDDVGAGVVLELADRTGEDPTRVRSELSRIVDPGALSRLNRPRANGVPRTGATVRFTALGYDVVVEPDGVSVGCTLRRLRAGGNVLVVGSVPDAILDSAGSRLLEGDDGHLFALFDREVGIVPAQLPPGTAREATVLAHATAARSAASTPTAPDGDRSVPGPAVTDVGGDLETVREAIEAELAEAEEGVRLCVASLRPLVEAREPAAVREFLVPLCAAVRDRSALAHYTLPIDRESAAVRAIEPAFEATLELRLEGATPEQRWHFRDGDHTTEWARLER
;
A
#
# COMPACT_ATOMS: atom_id res chain seq x y z
N MET A 1 0.52 -18.77 -63.99
CA MET A 1 1.97 -18.98 -63.86
C MET A 1 2.50 -17.81 -63.07
N ARG A 2 2.76 -18.08 -61.79
CA ARG A 2 3.41 -17.26 -60.75
C ARG A 2 2.60 -16.09 -60.17
N ASP A 3 1.89 -16.44 -59.10
CA ASP A 3 1.66 -15.66 -57.90
C ASP A 3 3.00 -15.11 -57.35
N ASP A 4 3.01 -13.83 -56.99
CA ASP A 4 4.03 -13.17 -56.17
C ASP A 4 3.29 -12.54 -54.99
N ASP A 5 3.23 -13.27 -53.88
CA ASP A 5 2.76 -12.80 -52.58
C ASP A 5 4.02 -12.43 -51.76
N PRO A 6 4.20 -11.18 -51.30
CA PRO A 6 5.33 -10.84 -50.44
C PRO A 6 5.14 -11.47 -49.05
N PRO A 7 6.22 -11.83 -48.33
CA PRO A 7 6.10 -12.46 -47.04
C PRO A 7 5.42 -11.49 -46.06
N ARG A 8 4.29 -11.91 -45.50
CA ARG A 8 3.71 -11.32 -44.30
C ARG A 8 4.77 -11.39 -43.23
N GLY A 9 5.27 -10.23 -42.81
CA GLY A 9 6.04 -10.13 -41.58
C GLY A 9 5.10 -10.45 -40.46
N ASP A 10 5.33 -11.59 -39.83
CA ASP A 10 4.70 -11.98 -38.58
C ASP A 10 5.16 -10.95 -37.54
N GLY A 11 4.35 -9.90 -37.37
CA GLY A 11 4.43 -8.99 -36.25
C GLY A 11 3.97 -9.75 -35.02
N GLU A 12 4.84 -10.61 -34.52
CA GLU A 12 4.77 -11.15 -33.17
C GLU A 12 5.00 -9.95 -32.26
N THR A 13 3.91 -9.31 -31.84
CA THR A 13 3.92 -8.33 -30.77
C THR A 13 4.26 -9.08 -29.50
N ASP A 14 5.56 -9.18 -29.25
CA ASP A 14 6.16 -9.74 -28.06
C ASP A 14 5.78 -8.84 -26.87
N GLY A 15 4.63 -9.14 -26.28
CA GLY A 15 4.23 -8.64 -24.97
C GLY A 15 5.01 -9.39 -23.90
N ALA A 16 6.33 -9.20 -23.84
CA ALA A 16 7.21 -9.83 -22.86
C ALA A 16 8.32 -8.85 -22.43
N SER A 17 8.37 -8.59 -21.13
CA SER A 17 9.47 -7.98 -20.34
C SER A 17 10.38 -6.96 -21.03
N ASN A 18 10.21 -5.68 -20.67
CA ASN A 18 11.21 -4.62 -20.95
C ASN A 18 12.45 -4.69 -20.02
N TRP A 19 12.78 -5.87 -19.50
CA TRP A 19 13.87 -6.09 -18.52
C TRP A 19 14.97 -6.95 -19.17
N PRO A 20 16.28 -6.68 -18.98
CA PRO A 20 17.27 -7.72 -19.20
C PRO A 20 16.97 -8.87 -18.23
N ASP A 21 16.99 -10.14 -18.66
CA ASP A 21 16.58 -11.35 -17.91
C ASP A 21 17.12 -11.51 -16.46
N ARG A 22 17.97 -10.60 -15.96
CA ARG A 22 18.57 -10.59 -14.61
C ARG A 22 18.64 -9.18 -14.03
N ALA A 23 18.18 -9.02 -12.80
CA ALA A 23 18.21 -7.78 -12.03
C ALA A 23 19.64 -7.26 -11.80
N SER A 24 20.59 -8.16 -11.57
CA SER A 24 22.02 -7.85 -11.40
C SER A 24 22.61 -7.13 -12.62
N LEU A 25 22.22 -7.53 -13.83
CA LEU A 25 22.64 -6.87 -15.07
C LEU A 25 21.92 -5.52 -15.27
N ALA A 26 20.65 -5.43 -14.89
CA ALA A 26 19.88 -4.19 -14.95
C ALA A 26 20.56 -3.08 -14.12
N VAL A 27 21.03 -3.41 -12.91
CA VAL A 27 21.77 -2.50 -12.03
C VAL A 27 23.01 -1.94 -12.72
N VAL A 28 23.87 -2.83 -13.23
CA VAL A 28 25.14 -2.43 -13.86
C VAL A 28 24.88 -1.55 -15.08
N ARG A 29 23.92 -1.92 -15.94
CA ARG A 29 23.55 -1.13 -17.11
C ARG A 29 23.00 0.23 -16.74
N ARG A 30 22.08 0.28 -15.78
CA ARG A 30 21.44 1.53 -15.36
C ARG A 30 22.44 2.55 -14.83
N VAL A 31 23.42 2.10 -14.05
CA VAL A 31 24.51 2.96 -13.55
C VAL A 31 25.46 3.35 -14.69
N ALA A 32 25.83 2.42 -15.57
CA ALA A 32 26.69 2.72 -16.72
C ALA A 32 26.09 3.78 -17.65
N ASP A 33 24.81 3.64 -17.98
CA ASP A 33 24.06 4.60 -18.80
C ASP A 33 24.00 5.97 -18.14
N ARG A 34 23.82 6.01 -16.82
CA ARG A 34 23.78 7.25 -16.04
C ARG A 34 25.12 7.98 -16.01
N GLU A 35 26.23 7.24 -16.04
CA GLU A 35 27.59 7.78 -16.06
C GLU A 35 28.14 8.05 -17.46
N GLY A 36 27.44 7.63 -18.50
CA GLY A 36 27.97 7.64 -19.86
C GLY A 36 29.22 6.76 -20.00
N ALA A 37 29.32 5.70 -19.18
CA ALA A 37 30.46 4.81 -19.09
C ALA A 37 30.12 3.43 -19.69
N SER A 38 31.15 2.65 -19.99
CA SER A 38 30.95 1.23 -20.34
C SER A 38 30.66 0.42 -19.08
N ALA A 39 29.70 -0.50 -19.14
CA ALA A 39 29.43 -1.45 -18.06
C ALA A 39 30.68 -2.23 -17.62
N LEU A 40 31.62 -2.49 -18.54
CA LEU A 40 32.90 -3.18 -18.25
C LEU A 40 33.91 -2.31 -17.50
N SER A 41 33.71 -0.99 -17.46
CA SER A 41 34.57 -0.05 -16.73
C SER A 41 34.13 0.19 -15.29
N LEU A 42 32.92 -0.26 -14.92
CA LEU A 42 32.43 -0.17 -13.55
C LEU A 42 33.04 -1.27 -12.66
N PRO A 43 33.12 -1.05 -11.33
CA PRO A 43 33.49 -2.08 -10.37
C PRO A 43 32.57 -3.31 -10.48
N ALA A 44 33.06 -4.51 -10.17
CA ALA A 44 32.20 -5.69 -10.19
C ALA A 44 31.13 -5.62 -9.09
N LEU A 45 29.86 -5.88 -9.42
CA LEU A 45 28.73 -5.88 -8.47
C LEU A 45 28.90 -6.91 -7.34
N ASN A 46 29.65 -8.01 -7.59
CA ASN A 46 30.01 -8.97 -6.54
C ASN A 46 30.84 -8.35 -5.40
N GLY A 47 31.40 -7.17 -5.67
CA GLY A 47 31.77 -6.08 -4.76
C GLY A 47 30.92 -5.98 -3.51
N THR A 48 29.64 -5.88 -3.80
CA THR A 48 28.63 -5.24 -2.97
C THR A 48 27.59 -6.26 -2.50
N VAL A 49 27.13 -7.14 -3.38
CA VAL A 49 26.14 -8.19 -3.09
C VAL A 49 26.52 -9.49 -3.79
N ASP A 50 25.84 -10.58 -3.49
CA ASP A 50 25.87 -11.78 -4.34
C ASP A 50 24.92 -11.59 -5.54
N PRO A 51 25.42 -11.52 -6.80
CA PRO A 51 24.58 -11.23 -7.96
C PRO A 51 23.52 -12.30 -8.25
N ASP A 52 23.86 -13.58 -8.04
CA ASP A 52 22.91 -14.68 -8.28
C ASP A 52 21.82 -14.65 -7.21
N ALA A 53 22.18 -14.36 -5.95
CA ALA A 53 21.17 -14.18 -4.90
C ALA A 53 20.28 -12.95 -5.15
N LEU A 54 20.83 -11.85 -5.70
CA LEU A 54 20.02 -10.69 -6.08
C LEU A 54 19.00 -11.06 -7.17
N ASP A 55 19.42 -11.83 -8.18
CA ASP A 55 18.53 -12.34 -9.22
C ASP A 55 17.47 -13.27 -8.61
N ASP A 56 17.86 -14.26 -7.80
CA ASP A 56 16.93 -15.19 -7.13
C ASP A 56 15.87 -14.48 -6.26
N LEU A 57 16.24 -13.39 -5.57
CA LEU A 57 15.31 -12.60 -4.75
C LEU A 57 14.21 -11.93 -5.58
N LEU A 58 14.53 -11.53 -6.81
CA LEU A 58 13.66 -10.73 -7.66
C LEU A 58 13.00 -11.57 -8.78
N ASP A 59 13.54 -12.74 -9.07
CA ASP A 59 13.01 -13.74 -10.01
C ASP A 59 11.91 -14.63 -9.39
N GLY A 60 11.55 -14.40 -8.12
CA GLY A 60 10.55 -15.15 -7.33
C GLY A 60 9.12 -15.26 -7.92
N ARG A 61 8.88 -14.84 -9.16
CA ARG A 61 7.69 -15.22 -9.95
C ARG A 61 7.69 -16.70 -10.38
N ALA A 62 8.76 -17.46 -10.20
CA ALA A 62 8.81 -18.89 -10.52
C ALA A 62 8.21 -19.77 -9.40
N GLY A 63 6.91 -19.62 -9.14
CA GLY A 63 6.20 -20.45 -8.16
C GLY A 63 4.68 -20.49 -8.30
N ALA A 64 4.10 -19.77 -9.26
CA ALA A 64 2.71 -20.00 -9.68
C ALA A 64 2.76 -20.93 -10.91
N ASP A 65 2.21 -22.13 -10.76
CA ASP A 65 1.83 -22.97 -11.90
C ASP A 65 1.11 -22.11 -12.95
N GLY A 66 1.40 -22.38 -14.23
CA GLY A 66 0.99 -21.58 -15.37
C GLY A 66 -0.51 -21.53 -15.61
N GLU A 67 -1.23 -20.83 -14.76
CA GLU A 67 -2.57 -20.33 -15.02
C GLU A 67 -2.44 -18.83 -15.29
N SER A 68 -2.46 -18.47 -16.57
CA SER A 68 -2.68 -17.08 -16.96
C SER A 68 -3.94 -16.59 -16.23
N PRO A 69 -3.96 -15.36 -15.67
CA PRO A 69 -5.20 -14.78 -15.19
C PRO A 69 -6.24 -14.84 -16.31
N PRO A 70 -7.52 -15.12 -16.00
CA PRO A 70 -8.55 -15.07 -17.03
C PRO A 70 -8.50 -13.69 -17.69
N ASP A 71 -8.44 -13.72 -19.02
CA ASP A 71 -8.41 -12.56 -19.90
C ASP A 71 -9.69 -11.73 -19.70
N THR A 72 -9.70 -10.89 -18.66
CA THR A 72 -10.68 -9.82 -18.52
C THR A 72 -10.20 -8.72 -19.45
N GLY A 73 -10.76 -8.69 -20.66
CA GLY A 73 -10.50 -7.70 -21.71
C GLY A 73 -10.78 -6.25 -21.29
N ALA A 74 -9.96 -5.72 -20.38
CA ALA A 74 -9.85 -4.32 -20.09
C ALA A 74 -8.83 -3.74 -21.08
N GLU A 75 -9.36 -3.10 -22.12
CA GLU A 75 -8.56 -2.31 -23.05
C GLU A 75 -7.67 -1.33 -22.26
N SER A 76 -6.41 -1.27 -22.70
CA SER A 76 -5.36 -0.43 -22.17
C SER A 76 -5.79 1.03 -22.12
N ALA A 77 -6.17 1.50 -20.92
CA ALA A 77 -6.11 2.90 -20.57
C ALA A 77 -4.70 3.15 -20.02
N ALA A 78 -3.89 3.86 -20.80
CA ALA A 78 -2.65 4.45 -20.32
C ALA A 78 -2.98 5.44 -19.20
N GLY A 79 -2.70 5.05 -17.96
CA GLY A 79 -2.95 5.87 -16.78
C GLY A 79 -2.61 5.08 -15.52
N THR A 80 -1.41 5.34 -14.99
CA THR A 80 -0.92 5.01 -13.65
C THR A 80 -1.50 3.74 -13.04
N THR A 81 -0.86 2.60 -13.31
CA THR A 81 -0.99 1.42 -12.46
C THR A 81 -0.75 1.89 -11.02
N PRO A 82 -1.71 1.75 -10.08
CA PRO A 82 -1.46 2.11 -8.70
C PRO A 82 -0.23 1.31 -8.27
N GLU A 83 0.82 2.04 -7.89
CA GLU A 83 2.13 1.50 -7.56
C GLU A 83 1.91 0.32 -6.61
N ARG A 84 2.06 -0.90 -7.15
CA ARG A 84 2.32 -2.05 -6.29
C ARG A 84 3.58 -1.63 -5.57
N THR A 85 3.58 -1.64 -4.25
CA THR A 85 4.83 -1.61 -3.52
C THR A 85 5.56 -2.88 -3.96
N ALA A 86 6.44 -2.75 -4.95
CA ALA A 86 7.06 -3.88 -5.61
C ALA A 86 8.04 -4.49 -4.61
N TRP A 87 7.57 -5.50 -3.90
CA TRP A 87 8.36 -6.24 -2.92
C TRP A 87 8.78 -7.58 -3.52
N PRO A 88 9.96 -8.10 -3.16
CA PRO A 88 10.95 -7.50 -2.25
C PRO A 88 11.73 -6.37 -2.93
N ALA A 89 12.24 -5.42 -2.14
CA ALA A 89 13.11 -4.35 -2.63
C ALA A 89 14.49 -4.44 -2.00
N VAL A 90 15.53 -4.30 -2.81
CA VAL A 90 16.93 -4.39 -2.42
C VAL A 90 17.58 -3.03 -2.63
N THR A 91 18.06 -2.41 -1.55
CA THR A 91 18.85 -1.17 -1.62
C THR A 91 20.31 -1.46 -1.33
N THR A 92 21.21 -0.92 -2.16
CA THR A 92 22.64 -1.04 -1.94
C THR A 92 23.44 0.15 -2.46
N SER A 93 24.71 0.27 -2.06
CA SER A 93 25.64 1.24 -2.63
C SER A 93 26.48 0.62 -3.74
N TYR A 94 26.37 1.16 -4.95
CA TYR A 94 27.14 0.72 -6.11
C TYR A 94 27.70 1.93 -6.86
N ASP A 95 29.03 1.95 -7.04
CA ASP A 95 29.77 3.08 -7.64
C ASP A 95 29.43 4.45 -7.01
N GLY A 96 29.39 4.50 -5.67
CA GLY A 96 29.10 5.72 -4.91
C GLY A 96 27.65 6.18 -4.95
N ARG A 97 26.73 5.39 -5.52
CA ARG A 97 25.30 5.69 -5.60
C ARG A 97 24.48 4.70 -4.80
N THR A 98 23.43 5.20 -4.17
CA THR A 98 22.35 4.34 -3.66
C THR A 98 21.55 3.84 -4.85
N VAL A 99 21.42 2.52 -4.96
CA VAL A 99 20.64 1.83 -5.99
C VAL A 99 19.57 1.02 -5.29
N ARG A 100 18.32 1.26 -5.66
CA ARG A 100 17.19 0.40 -5.29
C ARG A 100 16.81 -0.46 -6.48
N VAL A 101 16.55 -1.73 -6.21
CA VAL A 101 16.08 -2.72 -7.17
C VAL A 101 14.83 -3.36 -6.60
N ASP A 102 13.77 -3.39 -7.40
CA ASP A 102 12.52 -4.05 -7.07
C ASP A 102 11.91 -4.66 -8.35
N PRO A 103 10.80 -5.43 -8.25
CA PRO A 103 10.17 -6.03 -9.42
C PRO A 103 9.73 -5.07 -10.52
N ASP A 104 9.69 -3.76 -10.26
CA ASP A 104 9.27 -2.75 -11.23
C ASP A 104 10.48 -2.03 -11.87
N GLY A 105 11.64 -2.00 -11.20
CA GLY A 105 12.63 -1.01 -11.56
C GLY A 105 14.00 -1.10 -10.91
N VAL A 106 14.96 -0.47 -11.57
CA VAL A 106 16.18 0.02 -10.94
C VAL A 106 16.05 1.53 -10.79
N THR A 107 16.02 1.98 -9.55
CA THR A 107 15.96 3.40 -9.18
C THR A 107 17.30 3.83 -8.59
N LEU A 108 17.82 4.95 -9.08
CA LEU A 108 19.07 5.53 -8.60
C LEU A 108 18.75 6.67 -7.63
N SER A 109 19.46 6.73 -6.51
CA SER A 109 19.26 7.70 -5.43
C SER A 109 17.79 7.77 -4.98
N PRO A 110 17.20 6.62 -4.59
CA PRO A 110 15.83 6.60 -4.07
C PRO A 110 15.74 7.41 -2.78
N ASP A 111 14.61 8.09 -2.57
CA ASP A 111 14.17 8.46 -1.24
C ASP A 111 13.74 7.15 -0.55
N GLU A 112 14.40 6.79 0.54
CA GLU A 112 14.01 5.60 1.29
C GLU A 112 12.89 5.94 2.27
N PRO A 113 11.79 5.16 2.28
CA PRO A 113 10.78 5.33 3.30
C PRO A 113 11.38 5.08 4.68
N ASP A 114 10.91 5.83 5.67
CA ASP A 114 11.23 5.60 7.07
C ASP A 114 10.55 4.31 7.55
N TRP A 115 11.31 3.43 8.20
CA TRP A 115 10.84 2.14 8.72
C TRP A 115 11.01 2.08 10.24
N ASP A 116 10.90 3.21 10.93
CA ASP A 116 10.96 3.33 12.39
C ASP A 116 9.99 2.41 13.17
N HIS A 117 8.98 1.83 12.52
CA HIS A 117 8.08 0.85 13.13
C HIS A 117 8.69 -0.55 13.27
N VAL A 118 9.80 -0.85 12.60
CA VAL A 118 10.51 -2.12 12.78
C VAL A 118 11.50 -2.03 13.93
N SER A 119 11.77 -3.17 14.57
CA SER A 119 12.76 -3.24 15.65
C SER A 119 13.71 -4.39 15.41
N ARG A 120 15.00 -4.17 15.68
CA ARG A 120 16.05 -5.16 15.52
C ARG A 120 15.78 -6.38 16.39
N ILE A 121 15.95 -7.55 15.81
CA ILE A 121 15.81 -8.82 16.51
C ILE A 121 17.17 -9.41 16.84
N ASP A 122 17.26 -10.13 17.95
CA ASP A 122 18.45 -10.90 18.27
C ASP A 122 18.54 -12.12 17.35
N ALA A 123 19.67 -12.24 16.64
CA ALA A 123 19.90 -13.34 15.72
C ALA A 123 19.90 -14.68 16.48
N ARG A 124 18.91 -15.52 16.22
CA ARG A 124 18.81 -16.88 16.78
C ARG A 124 19.67 -17.90 16.05
N THR A 125 20.11 -17.53 14.85
CA THR A 125 20.89 -18.38 13.96
C THR A 125 21.76 -17.48 13.07
N ASP A 126 22.91 -18.01 12.66
CA ASP A 126 23.80 -17.35 11.70
C ASP A 126 23.21 -17.35 10.27
N ASP A 127 22.17 -18.14 10.01
CA ASP A 127 21.45 -18.16 8.73
C ASP A 127 20.26 -17.19 8.77
N VAL A 128 20.45 -16.02 8.16
CA VAL A 128 19.48 -14.90 8.16
C VAL A 128 18.09 -15.33 7.70
N GLY A 129 17.98 -16.07 6.60
CA GLY A 129 16.72 -16.59 6.08
C GLY A 129 16.01 -17.54 7.05
N ALA A 130 16.75 -18.44 7.69
CA ALA A 130 16.18 -19.28 8.75
C ALA A 130 15.77 -18.45 9.99
N GLY A 131 16.52 -17.40 10.32
CA GLY A 131 16.21 -16.47 11.41
C GLY A 131 14.88 -15.75 11.18
N VAL A 132 14.65 -15.23 9.96
CA VAL A 132 13.38 -14.59 9.57
C VAL A 132 12.21 -15.57 9.71
N VAL A 133 12.36 -16.82 9.23
CA VAL A 133 11.30 -17.84 9.33
C VAL A 133 10.92 -18.11 10.78
N LEU A 134 11.92 -18.27 11.66
CA LEU A 134 11.67 -18.55 13.08
C LEU A 134 11.00 -17.35 13.78
N GLU A 135 11.41 -16.13 13.46
CA GLU A 135 10.82 -14.92 14.06
C GLU A 135 9.36 -14.73 13.61
N LEU A 136 9.07 -14.89 12.31
CA LEU A 136 7.70 -14.80 11.82
C LEU A 136 6.80 -15.91 12.39
N ALA A 137 7.32 -17.13 12.56
CA ALA A 137 6.59 -18.22 13.20
C ALA A 137 6.20 -17.90 14.64
N ASP A 138 7.11 -17.34 15.43
CA ASP A 138 6.81 -16.93 16.81
C ASP A 138 5.75 -15.83 16.88
N ARG A 139 5.84 -14.83 16.01
CA ARG A 139 4.91 -13.68 16.02
C ARG A 139 3.52 -14.03 15.52
N THR A 140 3.44 -14.89 14.50
CA THR A 140 2.16 -15.36 13.93
C THR A 140 1.56 -16.51 14.73
N GLY A 141 2.39 -17.24 15.50
CA GLY A 141 2.00 -18.49 16.15
C GLY A 141 1.86 -19.68 15.17
N GLU A 142 2.35 -19.54 13.94
CA GLU A 142 2.29 -20.58 12.91
C GLU A 142 3.49 -21.55 12.95
N ASP A 143 3.34 -22.71 12.30
CA ASP A 143 4.44 -23.67 12.14
C ASP A 143 5.55 -23.10 11.24
N PRO A 144 6.85 -23.21 11.61
CA PRO A 144 7.96 -22.70 10.81
C PRO A 144 8.02 -23.23 9.36
N THR A 145 7.53 -24.44 9.10
CA THR A 145 7.48 -25.01 7.75
C THR A 145 6.45 -24.30 6.89
N ARG A 146 5.29 -23.97 7.47
CA ARG A 146 4.23 -23.19 6.81
C ARG A 146 4.71 -21.78 6.54
N VAL A 147 5.29 -21.12 7.53
CA VAL A 147 5.89 -19.78 7.39
C VAL A 147 6.95 -19.75 6.30
N ARG A 148 7.84 -20.75 6.24
CA ARG A 148 8.81 -20.86 5.15
C ARG A 148 8.15 -20.94 3.78
N SER A 149 7.09 -21.73 3.64
CA SER A 149 6.37 -21.87 2.37
C SER A 149 5.72 -20.55 1.93
N GLU A 150 5.12 -19.81 2.87
CA GLU A 150 4.51 -18.50 2.60
C GLU A 150 5.58 -17.46 2.25
N LEU A 151 6.68 -17.44 3.01
CA LEU A 151 7.81 -16.54 2.77
C LEU A 151 8.41 -16.77 1.38
N SER A 152 8.59 -18.03 0.96
CA SER A 152 9.12 -18.39 -0.36
C SER A 152 8.28 -17.92 -1.54
N ARG A 153 7.00 -17.58 -1.36
CA ARG A 153 6.17 -16.96 -2.42
C ARG A 153 6.51 -15.49 -2.65
N ILE A 154 7.14 -14.86 -1.66
CA ILE A 154 7.49 -13.44 -1.68
C ILE A 154 9.00 -13.31 -1.95
N VAL A 155 9.82 -14.10 -1.26
CA VAL A 155 11.27 -13.97 -1.28
C VAL A 155 11.95 -15.30 -0.93
N ASP A 156 12.98 -15.71 -1.68
CA ASP A 156 13.75 -16.93 -1.36
C ASP A 156 14.57 -16.74 -0.08
N PRO A 157 14.29 -17.48 1.02
CA PRO A 157 15.07 -17.39 2.26
C PRO A 157 16.53 -17.79 2.07
N GLY A 158 16.82 -18.70 1.13
CA GLY A 158 18.18 -19.08 0.78
C GLY A 158 18.93 -17.94 0.11
N ALA A 159 18.28 -17.19 -0.77
CA ALA A 159 18.85 -16.01 -1.41
C ALA A 159 19.09 -14.87 -0.39
N LEU A 160 18.16 -14.66 0.55
CA LEU A 160 18.36 -13.74 1.69
C LEU A 160 19.65 -14.08 2.45
N SER A 161 19.86 -15.36 2.75
CA SER A 161 21.07 -15.82 3.44
C SER A 161 22.34 -15.71 2.61
N ARG A 162 22.26 -15.68 1.27
CA ARG A 162 23.43 -15.57 0.38
C ARG A 162 23.82 -14.12 0.07
N LEU A 163 22.84 -13.22 -0.04
CA LEU A 163 23.02 -11.87 -0.60
C LEU A 163 24.20 -11.11 0.03
N ASN A 164 24.26 -11.09 1.36
CA ASN A 164 25.26 -10.34 2.13
C ASN A 164 26.42 -11.20 2.64
N ARG A 165 26.46 -12.51 2.33
CA ARG A 165 27.55 -13.38 2.80
C ARG A 165 28.90 -12.86 2.30
N PRO A 166 30.01 -13.11 3.01
CA PRO A 166 31.33 -12.89 2.46
C PRO A 166 31.52 -13.68 1.17
N ARG A 167 32.39 -13.20 0.28
CA ARG A 167 32.76 -13.94 -0.93
C ARG A 167 33.45 -15.26 -0.56
N ALA A 168 33.53 -16.20 -1.51
CA ALA A 168 34.20 -17.49 -1.31
C ALA A 168 35.68 -17.37 -0.85
N ASN A 169 36.33 -16.24 -1.13
CA ASN A 169 37.69 -15.94 -0.67
C ASN A 169 37.75 -15.29 0.73
N GLY A 170 36.63 -15.20 1.44
CA GLY A 170 36.51 -14.62 2.78
C GLY A 170 36.43 -13.09 2.83
N VAL A 171 36.50 -12.40 1.68
CA VAL A 171 36.39 -10.94 1.64
C VAL A 171 34.93 -10.52 1.89
N PRO A 172 34.65 -9.66 2.89
CA PRO A 172 33.31 -9.14 3.12
C PRO A 172 32.77 -8.36 1.93
N ARG A 173 31.45 -8.36 1.79
CA ARG A 173 30.74 -7.49 0.85
C ARG A 173 30.31 -6.22 1.57
N THR A 174 30.14 -5.11 0.84
CA THR A 174 29.54 -3.89 1.39
C THR A 174 28.13 -4.16 1.93
N GLY A 175 27.41 -5.05 1.27
CA GLY A 175 26.08 -5.50 1.64
C GLY A 175 24.96 -4.67 1.05
N ALA A 176 23.74 -5.15 1.23
CA ALA A 176 22.50 -4.52 0.84
C ALA A 176 21.44 -4.69 1.93
N THR A 177 20.47 -3.80 1.91
CA THR A 177 19.27 -3.89 2.73
C THR A 177 18.13 -4.45 1.89
N VAL A 178 17.53 -5.56 2.33
CA VAL A 178 16.33 -6.13 1.70
C VAL A 178 15.12 -5.78 2.54
N ARG A 179 14.09 -5.23 1.91
CA ARG A 179 12.81 -4.89 2.56
C ARG A 179 11.68 -5.62 1.86
N PHE A 180 10.77 -6.17 2.65
CA PHE A 180 9.56 -6.81 2.14
C PHE A 180 8.52 -6.93 3.26
N THR A 181 7.28 -7.20 2.87
CA THR A 181 6.20 -7.53 3.79
C THR A 181 5.81 -8.98 3.59
N ALA A 182 5.69 -9.74 4.69
CA ALA A 182 5.21 -11.12 4.68
C ALA A 182 4.36 -11.38 5.92
N LEU A 183 3.22 -12.05 5.75
CA LEU A 183 2.35 -12.45 6.86
C LEU A 183 1.91 -11.29 7.78
N GLY A 184 1.71 -10.09 7.23
CA GLY A 184 1.34 -8.89 7.99
C GLY A 184 2.49 -8.27 8.80
N TYR A 185 3.73 -8.69 8.54
CA TYR A 185 4.94 -8.14 9.12
C TYR A 185 5.84 -7.55 8.05
N ASP A 186 6.41 -6.41 8.39
CA ASP A 186 7.42 -5.71 7.63
C ASP A 186 8.80 -6.18 8.11
N VAL A 187 9.60 -6.70 7.18
CA VAL A 187 10.91 -7.29 7.45
C VAL A 187 11.98 -6.48 6.74
N VAL A 188 12.99 -6.07 7.50
CA VAL A 188 14.21 -5.43 7.01
C VAL A 188 15.38 -6.34 7.31
N VAL A 189 16.08 -6.76 6.26
CA VAL A 189 17.30 -7.54 6.36
C VAL A 189 18.46 -6.63 5.99
N GLU A 190 19.28 -6.28 6.97
CA GLU A 190 20.49 -5.49 6.81
C GLU A 190 21.72 -6.42 6.75
N PRO A 191 22.90 -5.93 6.33
CA PRO A 191 24.11 -6.76 6.29
C PRO A 191 24.51 -7.37 7.63
N ASP A 192 24.13 -6.73 8.74
CA ASP A 192 24.53 -7.09 10.10
C ASP A 192 23.36 -7.52 10.99
N GLY A 193 22.13 -7.56 10.49
CA GLY A 193 20.97 -7.86 11.32
C GLY A 193 19.64 -7.96 10.57
N VAL A 194 18.60 -8.27 11.35
CA VAL A 194 17.22 -8.32 10.88
C VAL A 194 16.40 -7.45 11.82
N SER A 195 15.42 -6.75 11.27
CA SER A 195 14.43 -5.98 12.01
C SER A 195 13.03 -6.36 11.53
N VAL A 196 12.09 -6.48 12.47
CA VAL A 196 10.71 -6.89 12.16
C VAL A 196 9.71 -5.99 12.88
N GLY A 197 8.75 -5.46 12.14
CA GLY A 197 7.64 -4.64 12.65
C GLY A 197 6.30 -5.11 12.11
N CYS A 198 5.19 -4.76 12.76
CA CYS A 198 3.86 -5.11 12.26
C CYS A 198 3.43 -4.09 11.19
N THR A 199 2.95 -4.55 10.03
CA THR A 199 2.46 -3.68 8.94
C THR A 199 1.32 -2.77 9.41
N LEU A 200 0.47 -3.26 10.32
CA LEU A 200 -0.59 -2.43 10.93
C LEU A 200 -0.03 -1.21 11.69
N ARG A 201 1.16 -1.33 12.31
CA ARG A 201 1.80 -0.20 13.01
C ARG A 201 2.28 0.84 12.00
N ARG A 202 2.85 0.42 10.87
CA ARG A 202 3.21 1.30 9.75
C ARG A 202 1.99 2.06 9.26
N LEU A 203 0.91 1.33 8.96
CA LEU A 203 -0.34 1.92 8.46
C LEU A 203 -0.93 2.94 9.43
N ARG A 204 -0.84 2.71 10.74
CA ARG A 204 -1.32 3.66 11.75
C ARG A 204 -0.51 4.96 11.84
N ALA A 205 0.74 4.95 11.38
CA ALA A 205 1.57 6.15 11.27
C ALA A 205 1.28 6.93 9.98
N GLY A 206 0.76 6.27 8.95
CA GLY A 206 0.32 6.88 7.70
C GLY A 206 -0.09 5.80 6.69
N GLY A 207 -1.13 6.08 5.91
CA GLY A 207 -1.63 5.18 4.87
C GLY A 207 -3.11 5.33 4.56
N ASN A 208 -3.58 4.51 3.62
CA ASN A 208 -4.94 4.49 3.11
C ASN A 208 -5.64 3.18 3.47
N VAL A 209 -6.71 3.26 4.27
CA VAL A 209 -7.48 2.10 4.75
C VAL A 209 -8.91 2.14 4.26
N LEU A 210 -9.35 1.12 3.54
CA LEU A 210 -10.76 0.93 3.21
C LEU A 210 -11.47 0.19 4.33
N VAL A 211 -12.55 0.73 4.87
CA VAL A 211 -13.38 0.08 5.88
C VAL A 211 -14.66 -0.41 5.22
N VAL A 212 -14.89 -1.72 5.23
CA VAL A 212 -16.03 -2.37 4.57
C VAL A 212 -16.79 -3.28 5.53
N GLY A 213 -18.02 -3.64 5.15
CA GLY A 213 -18.82 -4.60 5.88
C GLY A 213 -20.30 -4.31 5.75
N SER A 214 -21.10 -5.35 5.59
CA SER A 214 -22.57 -5.25 5.65
C SER A 214 -23.04 -5.25 7.12
N VAL A 215 -22.59 -4.26 7.88
CA VAL A 215 -22.90 -4.07 9.30
C VAL A 215 -23.57 -2.71 9.53
N PRO A 216 -24.29 -2.50 10.66
CA PRO A 216 -24.83 -1.18 10.98
C PRO A 216 -23.76 -0.09 11.02
N ASP A 217 -24.10 1.12 10.56
CA ASP A 217 -23.20 2.28 10.51
C ASP A 217 -22.48 2.55 11.84
N ALA A 218 -23.15 2.36 12.98
CA ALA A 218 -22.54 2.55 14.29
C ALA A 218 -21.29 1.66 14.54
N ILE A 219 -21.22 0.49 13.89
CA ILE A 219 -20.07 -0.42 13.98
C ILE A 219 -18.93 0.08 13.09
N LEU A 220 -19.25 0.57 11.89
CA LEU A 220 -18.29 1.20 10.98
C LEU A 220 -17.72 2.48 11.60
N ASP A 221 -18.57 3.34 12.14
CA ASP A 221 -18.20 4.57 12.85
C ASP A 221 -17.29 4.25 14.05
N SER A 222 -17.60 3.19 14.81
CA SER A 222 -16.78 2.73 15.94
C SER A 222 -15.43 2.13 15.53
N ALA A 223 -15.33 1.57 14.33
CA ALA A 223 -14.05 1.10 13.78
C ALA A 223 -13.23 2.28 13.24
N GLY A 224 -13.88 3.21 12.53
CA GLY A 224 -13.28 4.43 12.00
C GLY A 224 -12.74 5.35 13.09
N SER A 225 -13.44 5.49 14.22
CA SER A 225 -12.97 6.31 15.35
C SER A 225 -11.60 5.87 15.89
N ARG A 226 -11.26 4.58 15.80
CA ARG A 226 -9.95 4.03 16.23
C ARG A 226 -8.83 4.30 15.25
N LEU A 227 -9.16 4.64 14.03
CA LEU A 227 -8.21 5.16 13.04
C LEU A 227 -8.03 6.67 13.21
N LEU A 228 -8.97 7.35 13.88
CA LEU A 228 -8.87 8.76 14.24
C LEU A 228 -8.18 9.03 15.59
N GLU A 229 -7.87 7.99 16.37
CA GLU A 229 -7.13 8.11 17.64
C GLU A 229 -5.71 8.66 17.41
N GLY A 230 -5.41 9.80 18.02
CA GLY A 230 -4.13 10.50 17.95
C GLY A 230 -4.33 11.97 18.31
N ASP A 231 -3.23 12.68 18.56
CA ASP A 231 -3.25 14.12 18.84
C ASP A 231 -3.09 14.96 17.55
N ASP A 232 -3.03 14.31 16.40
CA ASP A 232 -2.90 14.92 15.07
C ASP A 232 -4.20 15.64 14.66
N GLY A 233 -4.11 16.57 13.70
CA GLY A 233 -5.30 17.22 13.14
C GLY A 233 -6.28 16.24 12.49
N HIS A 234 -7.59 16.54 12.52
CA HIS A 234 -8.63 15.71 11.90
C HIS A 234 -9.32 16.43 10.74
N LEU A 235 -9.35 15.78 9.58
CA LEU A 235 -10.06 16.23 8.39
C LEU A 235 -11.19 15.26 8.05
N PHE A 236 -12.41 15.77 7.83
CA PHE A 236 -13.56 14.95 7.45
C PHE A 236 -14.07 15.36 6.07
N ALA A 237 -14.16 14.40 5.16
CA ALA A 237 -14.88 14.55 3.90
C ALA A 237 -16.22 13.79 4.00
N LEU A 238 -17.31 14.57 4.05
CA LEU A 238 -18.66 14.05 4.23
C LEU A 238 -19.38 14.00 2.88
N PHE A 239 -19.47 12.81 2.31
CA PHE A 239 -20.33 12.57 1.15
C PHE A 239 -21.71 12.16 1.63
N ASP A 240 -22.66 13.09 1.57
CA ASP A 240 -24.06 12.83 1.89
C ASP A 240 -24.28 12.31 3.33
N ARG A 241 -23.41 12.71 4.26
CA ARG A 241 -23.47 12.42 5.70
C ARG A 241 -23.71 13.71 6.47
N GLU A 242 -24.43 13.61 7.57
CA GLU A 242 -24.67 14.75 8.46
C GLU A 242 -23.40 15.09 9.26
N VAL A 243 -23.15 16.38 9.48
CA VAL A 243 -22.02 16.87 10.29
C VAL A 243 -22.03 16.35 11.73
N GLY A 244 -23.21 15.92 12.23
CA GLY A 244 -23.36 15.37 13.58
C GLY A 244 -22.56 14.09 13.85
N ILE A 245 -22.03 13.42 12.83
CA ILE A 245 -21.15 12.25 13.03
C ILE A 245 -19.77 12.65 13.56
N VAL A 246 -19.30 13.87 13.26
CA VAL A 246 -17.92 14.30 13.55
C VAL A 246 -17.63 14.29 15.06
N PRO A 247 -18.47 14.89 15.93
CA PRO A 247 -18.25 14.84 17.38
C PRO A 247 -18.40 13.43 17.98
N ALA A 248 -19.08 12.51 17.29
CA ALA A 248 -19.29 11.14 17.77
C ALA A 248 -18.10 10.21 17.46
N GLN A 249 -17.32 10.53 16.43
CA GLN A 249 -16.14 9.76 16.03
C GLN A 249 -14.84 10.24 16.69
N LEU A 250 -14.84 11.41 17.33
CA LEU A 250 -13.66 12.02 17.93
C LEU A 250 -13.69 11.96 19.46
N PRO A 251 -12.52 12.00 20.12
CA PRO A 251 -12.44 12.20 21.56
C PRO A 251 -13.22 13.45 22.03
N PRO A 252 -13.80 13.43 23.25
CA PRO A 252 -14.53 14.58 23.77
C PRO A 252 -13.66 15.85 23.80
N GLY A 253 -14.09 16.90 23.10
CA GLY A 253 -13.44 18.21 23.11
C GLY A 253 -12.55 18.51 21.91
N THR A 254 -12.14 17.51 21.13
CA THR A 254 -11.24 17.70 19.95
C THR A 254 -12.00 18.07 18.67
N ALA A 255 -13.32 17.83 18.62
CA ALA A 255 -14.15 18.13 17.46
C ALA A 255 -14.14 19.61 17.02
N ARG A 256 -13.64 20.54 17.85
CA ARG A 256 -13.47 21.96 17.49
C ARG A 256 -12.28 22.23 16.59
N GLU A 257 -11.29 21.35 16.64
CA GLU A 257 -10.05 21.44 15.88
C GLU A 257 -10.17 20.69 14.56
N ALA A 258 -11.29 19.99 14.34
CA ALA A 258 -11.56 19.27 13.11
C ALA A 258 -12.01 20.22 11.97
N THR A 259 -11.43 19.99 10.80
CA THR A 259 -11.87 20.58 9.53
C THR A 259 -12.88 19.63 8.86
N VAL A 260 -13.98 20.17 8.35
CA VAL A 260 -15.05 19.40 7.72
C VAL A 260 -15.37 19.95 6.34
N LEU A 261 -15.19 19.12 5.32
CA LEU A 261 -15.63 19.35 3.94
C LEU A 261 -16.93 18.57 3.71
N ALA A 262 -18.04 19.30 3.60
CA ALA A 262 -19.36 18.70 3.35
C ALA A 262 -19.70 18.77 1.87
N HIS A 263 -20.03 17.62 1.27
CA HIS A 263 -20.47 17.53 -0.12
C HIS A 263 -21.83 16.81 -0.21
N ALA A 264 -22.83 17.55 -0.67
CA ALA A 264 -24.13 17.00 -1.01
C ALA A 264 -24.12 16.48 -2.45
N THR A 265 -24.46 15.21 -2.66
CA THR A 265 -24.60 14.67 -4.02
C THR A 265 -25.86 15.24 -4.69
N ALA A 266 -25.82 15.38 -6.02
CA ALA A 266 -26.87 16.01 -6.81
C ALA A 266 -28.28 15.43 -6.55
N ALA A 267 -28.39 14.15 -6.21
CA ALA A 267 -29.64 13.48 -5.89
C ALA A 267 -30.32 14.05 -4.61
N ARG A 268 -29.55 14.46 -3.60
CA ARG A 268 -30.09 15.08 -2.37
C ARG A 268 -30.18 16.60 -2.43
N SER A 269 -29.32 17.27 -3.20
CA SER A 269 -29.39 18.73 -3.36
C SER A 269 -30.75 19.20 -3.92
N ALA A 270 -31.45 18.36 -4.69
CA ALA A 270 -32.80 18.63 -5.16
C ALA A 270 -33.92 18.42 -4.11
N ALA A 271 -33.64 17.69 -3.03
CA ALA A 271 -34.58 17.38 -1.95
C ALA A 271 -34.42 18.29 -0.71
N SER A 272 -33.27 18.97 -0.56
CA SER A 272 -32.99 19.84 0.57
C SER A 272 -33.67 21.20 0.43
N THR A 273 -34.84 21.38 1.05
CA THR A 273 -35.34 22.72 1.40
C THR A 273 -34.58 23.26 2.62
N PRO A 274 -34.06 24.50 2.59
CA PRO A 274 -33.32 25.06 3.72
C PRO A 274 -34.26 25.22 4.92
N THR A 275 -34.00 24.45 5.98
CA THR A 275 -34.66 24.66 7.27
C THR A 275 -33.84 25.69 8.03
N ALA A 276 -34.46 26.80 8.42
CA ALA A 276 -33.79 27.84 9.21
C ALA A 276 -33.33 27.28 10.56
N PRO A 277 -32.12 27.62 11.05
CA PRO A 277 -31.65 27.11 12.33
C PRO A 277 -32.45 27.74 13.47
N ASP A 278 -33.08 26.88 14.27
CA ASP A 278 -33.72 27.25 15.53
C ASP A 278 -32.63 27.41 16.59
N GLY A 279 -32.70 28.50 17.36
CA GLY A 279 -31.62 28.93 18.24
C GLY A 279 -31.45 28.01 19.45
N ASP A 280 -30.30 27.35 19.55
CA ASP A 280 -29.80 26.83 20.82
C ASP A 280 -28.30 27.14 20.97
N ARG A 281 -27.87 27.29 22.22
CA ARG A 281 -26.58 27.84 22.65
C ARG A 281 -25.41 27.17 21.91
N SER A 282 -24.83 27.91 20.96
CA SER A 282 -23.74 27.44 20.11
C SER A 282 -22.50 27.13 20.95
N VAL A 283 -22.36 25.86 21.31
CA VAL A 283 -21.08 25.24 21.60
C VAL A 283 -20.26 25.37 20.31
N PRO A 284 -19.03 25.91 20.31
CA PRO A 284 -18.26 25.98 19.07
C PRO A 284 -18.11 24.56 18.51
N GLY A 285 -18.59 24.33 17.29
CA GLY A 285 -18.48 23.08 16.54
C GLY A 285 -17.28 23.09 15.58
N PRO A 286 -17.09 22.04 14.78
CA PRO A 286 -16.01 21.99 13.78
C PRO A 286 -16.13 23.13 12.75
N ALA A 287 -15.01 23.45 12.09
CA ALA A 287 -15.02 24.35 10.94
C ALA A 287 -15.60 23.61 9.72
N VAL A 288 -16.78 24.03 9.26
CA VAL A 288 -17.49 23.37 8.15
C VAL A 288 -17.44 24.22 6.90
N THR A 289 -16.98 23.63 5.81
CA THR A 289 -16.97 24.21 4.46
C THR A 289 -17.83 23.34 3.54
N ASP A 290 -18.88 23.93 2.96
CA ASP A 290 -19.69 23.28 1.94
C ASP A 290 -18.96 23.32 0.59
N VAL A 291 -18.59 22.14 0.08
CA VAL A 291 -17.91 21.99 -1.21
C VAL A 291 -18.95 21.58 -2.26
N GLY A 292 -19.44 22.57 -3.00
CA GLY A 292 -20.24 22.33 -4.20
C GLY A 292 -19.36 21.95 -5.40
N GLY A 293 -19.97 21.47 -6.48
CA GLY A 293 -19.27 21.17 -7.73
C GLY A 293 -19.29 19.68 -8.08
N ASP A 294 -18.39 19.28 -8.97
CA ASP A 294 -18.17 17.88 -9.33
C ASP A 294 -17.18 17.20 -8.38
N LEU A 295 -16.94 15.91 -8.61
CA LEU A 295 -16.08 15.09 -7.76
C LEU A 295 -14.61 15.56 -7.80
N GLU A 296 -14.20 16.16 -8.91
CA GLU A 296 -12.86 16.74 -9.07
C GLU A 296 -12.68 17.95 -8.15
N THR A 297 -13.66 18.86 -8.13
CA THR A 297 -13.67 20.00 -7.20
C THR A 297 -13.56 19.55 -5.75
N VAL A 298 -14.26 18.46 -5.39
CA VAL A 298 -14.20 17.89 -4.03
C VAL A 298 -12.83 17.29 -3.74
N ARG A 299 -12.24 16.58 -4.70
CA ARG A 299 -10.88 16.02 -4.59
C ARG A 299 -9.85 17.13 -4.34
N GLU A 300 -9.87 18.17 -5.17
CA GLU A 300 -8.97 19.32 -5.05
C GLU A 300 -9.11 20.03 -3.71
N ALA A 301 -10.34 20.15 -3.19
CA ALA A 301 -10.57 20.73 -1.86
C ALA A 301 -9.97 19.87 -0.74
N ILE A 302 -10.12 18.54 -0.81
CA ILE A 302 -9.50 17.63 0.17
C ILE A 302 -7.98 17.71 0.08
N GLU A 303 -7.42 17.72 -1.13
CA GLU A 303 -5.97 17.81 -1.35
C GLU A 303 -5.39 19.14 -0.86
N ALA A 304 -6.11 20.24 -1.03
CA ALA A 304 -5.70 21.55 -0.51
C ALA A 304 -5.65 21.54 1.03
N GLU A 305 -6.66 20.98 1.70
CA GLU A 305 -6.66 20.86 3.17
C GLU A 305 -5.54 19.91 3.66
N LEU A 306 -5.31 18.79 2.99
CA LEU A 306 -4.16 17.91 3.28
C LEU A 306 -2.83 18.62 3.08
N ALA A 307 -2.74 19.51 2.08
CA ALA A 307 -1.52 20.23 1.77
C ALA A 307 -1.14 21.30 2.82
N GLU A 308 -2.12 21.84 3.53
CA GLU A 308 -1.90 22.83 4.60
C GLU A 308 -1.85 22.18 5.99
N ALA A 309 -2.23 20.90 6.11
CA ALA A 309 -2.20 20.16 7.35
C ALA A 309 -0.78 19.79 7.80
N GLU A 310 -0.63 19.58 9.11
CA GLU A 310 0.58 19.02 9.70
C GLU A 310 0.77 17.56 9.29
N GLU A 311 2.03 17.08 9.28
CA GLU A 311 2.33 15.66 9.08
C GLU A 311 1.60 14.80 10.11
N GLY A 312 1.06 13.65 9.69
CA GLY A 312 0.29 12.75 10.55
C GLY A 312 -1.20 13.06 10.66
N VAL A 313 -1.72 14.08 9.95
CA VAL A 313 -3.16 14.39 9.87
C VAL A 313 -4.01 13.15 9.56
N ARG A 314 -5.20 13.08 10.17
CA ARG A 314 -6.13 11.95 10.02
C ARG A 314 -7.34 12.34 9.19
N LEU A 315 -7.48 11.69 8.03
CA LEU A 315 -8.60 11.91 7.10
C LEU A 315 -9.69 10.85 7.29
N CYS A 316 -10.93 11.28 7.50
CA CYS A 316 -12.14 10.47 7.46
C CYS A 316 -12.93 10.77 6.19
N VAL A 317 -13.00 9.80 5.26
CA VAL A 317 -13.98 9.82 4.18
C VAL A 317 -15.19 9.00 4.63
N ALA A 318 -16.19 9.70 5.16
CA ALA A 318 -17.24 9.10 5.97
C ALA A 318 -18.18 8.14 5.21
N SER A 319 -18.29 8.26 3.89
CA SER A 319 -19.03 7.29 3.07
C SER A 319 -18.64 7.38 1.60
N LEU A 320 -18.18 6.28 1.00
CA LEU A 320 -18.00 6.17 -0.45
C LEU A 320 -19.28 5.70 -1.16
N ARG A 321 -20.31 5.29 -0.40
CA ARG A 321 -21.54 4.70 -0.96
C ARG A 321 -22.23 5.60 -2.00
N PRO A 322 -22.41 6.91 -1.78
CA PRO A 322 -23.03 7.77 -2.79
C PRO A 322 -22.24 7.83 -4.10
N LEU A 323 -20.91 7.76 -4.04
CA LEU A 323 -20.04 7.77 -5.21
C LEU A 323 -20.16 6.46 -5.99
N VAL A 324 -20.11 5.33 -5.29
CA VAL A 324 -20.23 3.99 -5.88
C VAL A 324 -21.62 3.73 -6.48
N GLU A 325 -22.69 4.27 -5.88
CA GLU A 325 -24.06 4.11 -6.40
C GLU A 325 -24.33 5.00 -7.62
N ALA A 326 -23.69 6.17 -7.70
CA ALA A 326 -23.94 7.14 -8.77
C ALA A 326 -22.98 7.05 -9.96
N ARG A 327 -21.84 6.36 -9.82
CA ARG A 327 -20.74 6.36 -10.79
C ARG A 327 -20.26 4.96 -11.10
N GLU A 328 -19.68 4.79 -12.28
CA GLU A 328 -19.01 3.55 -12.64
C GLU A 328 -17.69 3.39 -11.85
N PRO A 329 -17.23 2.15 -11.60
CA PRO A 329 -16.04 1.92 -10.78
C PRO A 329 -14.76 2.61 -11.29
N ALA A 330 -14.63 2.82 -12.61
CA ALA A 330 -13.48 3.53 -13.19
C ALA A 330 -13.41 4.99 -12.72
N ALA A 331 -14.53 5.72 -12.74
CA ALA A 331 -14.59 7.11 -12.29
C ALA A 331 -14.34 7.24 -10.78
N VAL A 332 -14.79 6.27 -9.98
CA VAL A 332 -14.50 6.24 -8.53
C VAL A 332 -13.00 6.00 -8.30
N ARG A 333 -12.35 5.13 -9.07
CA ARG A 333 -10.90 4.93 -8.99
C ARG A 333 -10.12 6.17 -9.41
N GLU A 334 -10.53 6.84 -10.48
CA GLU A 334 -9.90 8.10 -10.95
C GLU A 334 -9.93 9.18 -9.86
N PHE A 335 -10.98 9.21 -9.02
CA PHE A 335 -11.02 10.07 -7.84
C PHE A 335 -10.11 9.57 -6.71
N LEU A 336 -10.12 8.28 -6.40
CA LEU A 336 -9.42 7.72 -5.24
C LEU A 336 -7.90 7.64 -5.41
N VAL A 337 -7.40 7.33 -6.61
CA VAL A 337 -5.97 7.09 -6.83
C VAL A 337 -5.11 8.34 -6.54
N PRO A 338 -5.43 9.53 -7.08
CA PRO A 338 -4.68 10.75 -6.74
C PRO A 338 -4.83 11.14 -5.27
N LEU A 339 -6.03 10.99 -4.70
CA LEU A 339 -6.26 11.29 -3.29
C LEU A 339 -5.43 10.38 -2.37
N CYS A 340 -5.35 9.08 -2.67
CA CYS A 340 -4.50 8.16 -1.91
C CYS A 340 -3.02 8.54 -2.01
N ALA A 341 -2.57 9.04 -3.17
CA ALA A 341 -1.21 9.55 -3.35
C ALA A 341 -0.97 10.80 -2.49
N ALA A 342 -1.89 11.76 -2.49
CA ALA A 342 -1.80 12.96 -1.66
C ALA A 342 -1.74 12.64 -0.15
N VAL A 343 -2.50 11.62 0.30
CA VAL A 343 -2.42 11.12 1.69
C VAL A 343 -1.02 10.57 2.00
N ARG A 344 -0.43 9.78 1.10
CA ARG A 344 0.92 9.23 1.28
C ARG A 344 1.98 10.32 1.32
N ASP A 345 1.89 11.30 0.43
CA ASP A 345 2.84 12.42 0.35
C ASP A 345 2.87 13.26 1.64
N ARG A 346 1.81 13.19 2.45
CA ARG A 346 1.68 13.88 3.73
C ARG A 346 1.85 13.00 4.95
N SER A 347 2.23 11.73 4.76
CA SER A 347 2.28 10.74 5.84
C SER A 347 0.98 10.73 6.67
N ALA A 348 -0.14 11.00 6.02
CA ALA A 348 -1.45 11.10 6.65
C ALA A 348 -2.06 9.70 6.78
N LEU A 349 -2.93 9.49 7.77
CA LEU A 349 -3.76 8.29 7.84
C LEU A 349 -5.17 8.62 7.35
N ALA A 350 -5.55 8.08 6.20
CA ALA A 350 -6.88 8.20 5.66
C ALA A 350 -7.66 6.90 5.79
N HIS A 351 -8.90 6.98 6.27
CA HIS A 351 -9.84 5.87 6.22
C HIS A 351 -11.09 6.21 5.44
N TYR A 352 -11.58 5.23 4.68
CA TYR A 352 -12.67 5.39 3.73
C TYR A 352 -13.74 4.36 4.04
N THR A 353 -14.94 4.82 4.40
CA THR A 353 -16.01 3.91 4.81
C THR A 353 -16.89 3.55 3.61
N LEU A 354 -17.09 2.26 3.34
CA LEU A 354 -18.00 1.76 2.32
C LEU A 354 -18.88 0.65 2.91
N PRO A 355 -20.12 0.96 3.36
CA PRO A 355 -20.98 0.07 4.12
C PRO A 355 -21.69 -0.97 3.24
N ILE A 356 -20.91 -1.80 2.54
CA ILE A 356 -21.36 -2.93 1.74
C ILE A 356 -20.44 -4.13 1.95
N ASP A 357 -20.85 -5.29 1.45
CA ASP A 357 -20.08 -6.53 1.53
C ASP A 357 -18.73 -6.43 0.80
N ARG A 358 -17.67 -6.99 1.41
CA ARG A 358 -16.32 -7.02 0.83
C ARG A 358 -16.30 -7.70 -0.53
N GLU A 359 -17.09 -8.76 -0.70
CA GLU A 359 -17.17 -9.53 -1.94
C GLU A 359 -18.09 -8.89 -2.98
N SER A 360 -18.55 -7.65 -2.76
CA SER A 360 -19.23 -6.89 -3.79
C SER A 360 -18.28 -6.54 -4.95
N ALA A 361 -18.82 -6.47 -6.17
CA ALA A 361 -18.04 -6.07 -7.34
C ALA A 361 -17.47 -4.64 -7.20
N ALA A 362 -18.18 -3.76 -6.49
CA ALA A 362 -17.74 -2.40 -6.23
C ALA A 362 -16.50 -2.36 -5.32
N VAL A 363 -16.49 -3.11 -4.21
CA VAL A 363 -15.31 -3.18 -3.32
C VAL A 363 -14.12 -3.74 -4.08
N ARG A 364 -14.26 -4.91 -4.73
CA ARG A 364 -13.15 -5.51 -5.52
C ARG A 364 -12.57 -4.55 -6.57
N ALA A 365 -13.40 -3.67 -7.12
CA ALA A 365 -12.97 -2.72 -8.14
C ALA A 365 -12.15 -1.54 -7.59
N ILE A 366 -12.31 -1.16 -6.32
CA ILE A 366 -11.61 -0.02 -5.69
C ILE A 366 -10.58 -0.44 -4.63
N GLU A 367 -10.70 -1.64 -4.06
CA GLU A 367 -9.77 -2.23 -3.10
C GLU A 367 -8.30 -2.10 -3.54
N PRO A 368 -7.95 -2.21 -4.84
CA PRO A 368 -6.60 -1.94 -5.37
C PRO A 368 -6.10 -0.49 -5.29
N ALA A 369 -6.83 0.47 -4.72
CA ALA A 369 -6.32 1.81 -4.39
C ALA A 369 -5.73 1.94 -2.95
N PHE A 370 -6.26 1.20 -1.98
CA PHE A 370 -5.91 1.21 -0.54
C PHE A 370 -4.85 0.19 -0.05
N GLU A 371 -3.90 0.60 0.78
CA GLU A 371 -2.88 -0.33 1.30
C GLU A 371 -3.44 -1.45 2.19
N ALA A 372 -4.59 -1.23 2.81
CA ALA A 372 -5.30 -2.27 3.54
C ALA A 372 -6.83 -2.10 3.48
N THR A 373 -7.52 -3.23 3.64
CA THR A 373 -8.96 -3.30 3.87
C THR A 373 -9.23 -3.82 5.28
N LEU A 374 -9.99 -3.06 6.05
CA LEU A 374 -10.59 -3.48 7.31
C LEU A 374 -12.01 -4.00 7.02
N GLU A 375 -12.17 -5.31 7.04
CA GLU A 375 -13.46 -5.97 6.88
C GLU A 375 -14.14 -6.15 8.23
N LEU A 376 -15.40 -5.72 8.31
CA LEU A 376 -16.25 -5.86 9.48
C LEU A 376 -17.38 -6.85 9.22
N ARG A 377 -17.66 -7.68 10.21
CA ARG A 377 -18.86 -8.55 10.21
C ARG A 377 -19.52 -8.59 11.56
N LEU A 378 -20.73 -9.12 11.59
CA LEU A 378 -21.44 -9.51 12.80
C LEU A 378 -21.49 -11.03 12.89
N GLU A 379 -20.82 -11.60 13.89
CA GLU A 379 -21.01 -13.00 14.28
C GLU A 379 -22.09 -13.03 15.38
N GLY A 380 -23.34 -13.21 14.95
CA GLY A 380 -24.52 -13.00 15.80
C GLY A 380 -24.67 -11.53 16.21
N ALA A 381 -24.40 -11.23 17.48
CA ALA A 381 -24.41 -9.86 18.02
C ALA A 381 -23.01 -9.31 18.31
N THR A 382 -21.96 -10.07 17.99
CA THR A 382 -20.58 -9.69 18.28
C THR A 382 -19.96 -9.09 17.02
N PRO A 383 -19.53 -7.82 17.06
CA PRO A 383 -18.75 -7.26 15.96
C PRO A 383 -17.36 -7.90 15.93
N GLU A 384 -16.97 -8.33 14.73
CA GLU A 384 -15.65 -8.86 14.44
C GLU A 384 -15.00 -8.07 13.30
N GLN A 385 -13.68 -8.06 13.30
CA GLN A 385 -12.85 -7.40 12.30
C GLN A 385 -11.82 -8.37 11.71
N ARG A 386 -11.43 -8.12 10.48
CA ARG A 386 -10.35 -8.80 9.76
C ARG A 386 -9.60 -7.80 8.90
N TRP A 387 -8.28 -7.91 8.89
CA TRP A 387 -7.42 -7.07 8.07
C TRP A 387 -6.99 -7.84 6.82
N HIS A 388 -7.07 -7.17 5.68
CA HIS A 388 -6.46 -7.60 4.43
C HIS A 388 -5.38 -6.60 4.06
N PHE A 389 -4.13 -7.02 4.07
CA PHE A 389 -3.00 -6.19 3.67
C PHE A 389 -2.70 -6.45 2.20
N ARG A 390 -2.64 -5.39 1.41
CA ARG A 390 -2.20 -5.49 0.01
C ARG A 390 -0.77 -6.00 -0.05
N ASP A 391 0.11 -5.41 0.75
CA ASP A 391 1.51 -5.78 0.80
C ASP A 391 1.65 -7.16 1.45
N GLY A 392 2.26 -8.09 0.71
CA GLY A 392 2.47 -9.47 1.16
C GLY A 392 1.21 -10.37 1.13
N ASP A 393 0.12 -9.91 0.49
CA ASP A 393 -1.14 -10.65 0.28
C ASP A 393 -1.61 -11.42 1.54
N HIS A 394 -1.60 -10.71 2.68
CA HIS A 394 -1.89 -11.32 3.97
C HIS A 394 -3.28 -10.93 4.46
N THR A 395 -4.02 -11.94 4.91
CA THR A 395 -5.30 -11.76 5.59
C THR A 395 -5.19 -12.28 7.01
N THR A 396 -5.59 -11.47 8.00
CA THR A 396 -5.60 -11.91 9.40
C THR A 396 -6.77 -12.85 9.67
N GLU A 397 -6.70 -13.58 10.77
CA GLU A 397 -7.89 -14.23 11.33
C GLU A 397 -8.92 -13.19 11.79
N TRP A 398 -10.17 -13.63 11.93
CA TRP A 398 -11.22 -12.82 12.53
C TRP A 398 -10.92 -12.59 14.01
N ALA A 399 -10.92 -11.33 14.42
CA ALA A 399 -10.78 -10.92 15.81
C ALA A 399 -12.01 -10.11 16.25
N ARG A 400 -12.33 -10.15 17.54
CA ARG A 400 -13.39 -9.27 18.06
C ARG A 400 -13.00 -7.82 17.88
N LEU A 401 -13.97 -6.98 17.54
CA LEU A 401 -13.81 -5.54 17.62
C LEU A 401 -13.85 -5.16 19.10
N GLU A 402 -12.69 -5.19 19.77
CA GLU A 402 -12.54 -4.91 21.22
C GLU A 402 -13.10 -3.53 21.53
N ARG A 403 -14.07 -3.37 22.44
CA ARG A 403 -14.82 -2.11 22.59
C ARG A 403 -13.98 -0.87 22.81
#